data_AF-A0A960HTG7-F1
#
_entry.id   AF-A0A960HTG7-F1
#
_cell.length_a   1.000
_cell.length_b   1.000
_cell.length_c   1.000
_cell.angle_alpha   90.00
_cell.angle_beta   90.00
_cell.angle_gamma   90.00
#
_symmetry.space_group_name_H-M   'P 1'
#
loop_
_entity.id
_entity.type
_entity.pdbx_description
1 polymer ?
#
loop_
_entity_poly.entity_id
_entity_poly.type
_entity_poly.pdbx_seq_one_letter_code
_entity_poly.pdbx_strand_id
1 'polypeptide(L)'
;EQVWTEPGWAERFGLGPDPTNSGWGHTPDQVAAVRPESADALLEYLHEVRSRTIPFLRALSPADLDRVVDEGWDPPVTLGVRLVSIIDDHVQHAGQAAYTRGLLGC
;
A
#
# COMPACT_ATOMS: atom_id res chain seq x y z
N GLU A 1 10.15 -9.00 -3.83
CA GLU A 1 9.12 -9.75 -3.08
C GLU A 1 8.40 -8.79 -2.14
N GLN A 2 7.12 -9.01 -1.85
CA GLN A 2 6.32 -8.09 -1.01
C GLN A 2 6.56 -8.37 0.47
N VAL A 3 6.56 -7.35 1.32
CA VAL A 3 6.59 -7.53 2.80
C VAL A 3 5.41 -8.41 3.24
N TRP A 4 4.25 -8.20 2.62
CA TRP A 4 3.01 -8.91 2.94
C TRP A 4 3.11 -10.43 2.87
N THR A 5 3.89 -10.96 1.93
CA THR A 5 4.04 -12.40 1.72
C THR A 5 5.06 -13.05 2.64
N GLU A 6 5.78 -12.26 3.43
CA GLU A 6 6.72 -12.82 4.40
C GLU A 6 5.98 -13.44 5.60
N PRO A 7 6.52 -14.52 6.17
CA PRO A 7 5.89 -15.22 7.28
C PRO A 7 5.51 -14.28 8.43
N GLY A 8 4.25 -14.38 8.87
CA GLY A 8 3.73 -13.66 10.04
C GLY A 8 3.10 -12.31 9.74
N TRP A 9 3.33 -11.67 8.58
CA TRP A 9 2.70 -10.36 8.33
C TRP A 9 1.20 -10.46 8.13
N ALA A 10 0.72 -11.25 7.15
CA ALA A 10 -0.71 -11.30 6.85
C ALA A 10 -1.57 -11.80 8.04
N GLU A 11 -1.05 -12.74 8.83
CA GLU A 11 -1.74 -13.29 10.01
C GLU A 11 -2.04 -12.24 11.07
N ARG A 12 -1.11 -11.28 11.27
CA ARG A 12 -1.30 -10.14 12.20
C ARG A 12 -2.43 -9.20 11.79
N PHE A 13 -2.94 -9.34 10.57
CA PHE A 13 -4.07 -8.58 10.01
C PHE A 13 -5.34 -9.42 9.84
N GLY A 14 -5.32 -10.68 10.30
CA GLY A 14 -6.43 -11.61 10.15
C GLY A 14 -6.60 -12.16 8.72
N LEU A 15 -5.56 -12.09 7.90
CA LEU A 15 -5.59 -12.44 6.47
C LEU A 15 -4.53 -13.50 6.12
N GLY A 16 -4.69 -14.11 4.95
CA GLY A 16 -3.65 -14.96 4.34
C GLY A 16 -2.63 -14.14 3.52
N PRO A 17 -1.41 -14.66 3.30
CA PRO A 17 -0.34 -13.98 2.58
C PRO A 17 -0.54 -14.00 1.04
N ASP A 18 -1.74 -13.65 0.58
CA ASP A 18 -2.06 -13.55 -0.84
C ASP A 18 -1.50 -12.25 -1.44
N PRO A 19 -0.48 -12.31 -2.34
CA PRO A 19 0.12 -11.12 -2.94
C PRO A 19 -0.82 -10.35 -3.88
N THR A 20 -1.95 -10.94 -4.26
CA THR A 20 -2.96 -10.33 -5.13
C THR A 20 -4.07 -9.61 -4.35
N ASN A 21 -4.16 -9.86 -3.03
CA ASN A 21 -5.13 -9.21 -2.17
C ASN A 21 -4.68 -7.77 -1.82
N SER A 22 -5.00 -6.84 -2.73
CA SER A 22 -4.64 -5.42 -2.62
C SER A 22 -5.66 -4.56 -1.88
N GLY A 23 -6.81 -5.11 -1.49
CA GLY A 23 -7.95 -4.30 -1.02
C GLY A 23 -8.87 -3.79 -2.13
N TRP A 24 -8.38 -3.76 -3.38
CA TRP A 24 -9.15 -3.27 -4.51
C TRP A 24 -10.36 -4.18 -4.79
N GLY A 25 -11.55 -3.58 -4.94
CA GLY A 25 -12.78 -4.32 -5.22
C GLY A 25 -13.35 -5.11 -4.03
N HIS A 26 -12.85 -4.89 -2.81
CA HIS A 26 -13.39 -5.54 -1.62
C HIS A 26 -14.87 -5.22 -1.40
N THR A 27 -15.65 -6.25 -1.05
CA THR A 27 -17.00 -6.11 -0.51
C THR A 27 -16.96 -5.65 0.95
N PRO A 28 -18.07 -5.16 1.52
CA PRO A 28 -18.12 -4.79 2.95
C PRO A 28 -17.69 -5.92 3.90
N ASP A 29 -18.06 -7.17 3.60
CA ASP A 29 -17.66 -8.32 4.41
C ASP A 29 -16.14 -8.59 4.33
N GLN A 30 -15.53 -8.38 3.16
CA GLN A 30 -14.08 -8.51 2.98
C GLN A 30 -13.32 -7.39 3.72
N VAL A 31 -13.83 -6.14 3.67
CA VAL A 31 -13.29 -5.05 4.49
C VAL A 31 -13.41 -5.38 5.99
N ALA A 32 -14.54 -5.94 6.41
CA ALA A 32 -14.75 -6.33 7.80
C ALA A 32 -13.85 -7.50 8.26
N ALA A 33 -13.32 -8.30 7.33
CA ALA A 33 -12.36 -9.35 7.63
C ALA A 33 -10.94 -8.81 7.91
N VAL A 34 -10.62 -7.59 7.47
CA VAL A 34 -9.34 -6.94 7.79
C VAL A 34 -9.34 -6.53 9.26
N ARG A 35 -8.60 -7.28 10.08
CA ARG A 35 -8.56 -7.16 11.54
C ARG A 35 -7.11 -7.15 12.03
N PRO A 36 -6.42 -5.99 11.96
CA PRO A 36 -5.14 -5.81 12.60
C PRO A 36 -5.23 -6.15 14.09
N GLU A 37 -4.27 -6.91 14.61
CA GLU A 37 -4.21 -7.28 16.03
C GLU A 37 -4.06 -6.06 16.95
N SER A 38 -3.49 -4.96 16.44
CA SER A 38 -3.29 -3.71 17.16
C SER A 38 -3.02 -2.54 16.22
N ALA A 39 -3.03 -1.31 16.76
CA ALA A 39 -2.54 -0.13 16.04
C ALA A 39 -1.02 -0.21 15.77
N ASP A 40 -0.26 -0.86 16.65
CA ASP A 40 1.18 -1.05 16.48
C ASP A 40 1.48 -1.95 15.28
N ALA A 41 0.67 -2.98 15.00
CA ALA A 41 0.83 -3.82 13.81
C ALA A 41 0.76 -3.00 12.50
N LEU A 42 -0.11 -1.98 12.44
CA LEU A 42 -0.19 -1.05 11.31
C LEU A 42 1.08 -0.22 11.17
N LEU A 43 1.58 0.33 12.28
CA LEU A 43 2.77 1.19 12.29
C LEU A 43 4.04 0.40 11.98
N GLU A 44 4.16 -0.81 12.52
CA GLU A 44 5.29 -1.71 12.25
C GLU A 44 5.30 -2.15 10.78
N TYR A 45 4.15 -2.52 10.22
CA TYR A 45 4.07 -2.87 8.80
C TYR A 45 4.45 -1.67 7.91
N LEU A 46 3.96 -0.47 8.24
CA LEU A 46 4.36 0.75 7.55
C LEU A 46 5.87 0.99 7.65
N HIS A 47 6.47 0.82 8.83
CA HIS A 47 7.91 0.97 9.01
C HIS A 47 8.71 -0.05 8.19
N GLU A 48 8.26 -1.30 8.12
CA GLU A 48 8.92 -2.36 7.36
C GLU A 48 8.82 -2.14 5.85
N VAL A 49 7.65 -1.74 5.35
CA VAL A 49 7.51 -1.33 3.94
C VAL A 49 8.42 -0.14 3.65
N ARG A 50 8.40 0.88 4.51
CA ARG A 50 9.22 2.10 4.34
C ARG A 50 10.72 1.80 4.36
N SER A 51 11.19 0.86 5.19
CA SER A 51 12.60 0.49 5.29
C SER A 51 13.14 -0.05 3.96
N ARG A 52 12.28 -0.64 3.12
CA ARG A 52 12.59 -1.12 1.77
C ARG A 52 12.35 -0.08 0.68
N THR A 53 11.31 0.73 0.83
CA THR A 53 10.96 1.78 -0.14
C THR A 53 12.04 2.87 -0.19
N ILE A 54 12.58 3.31 0.97
CA ILE A 54 13.53 4.43 1.00
C ILE A 54 14.84 4.13 0.25
N PRO A 55 15.52 2.98 0.47
CA PRO A 55 16.70 2.62 -0.31
C PRO A 55 16.42 2.54 -1.82
N PHE A 56 15.29 1.96 -2.21
CA PHE A 56 14.88 1.89 -3.61
C PHE A 56 14.77 3.28 -4.23
N LEU A 57 14.03 4.20 -3.60
CA LEU A 57 13.86 5.56 -4.10
C LEU A 57 15.19 6.34 -4.19
N ARG A 58 16.10 6.14 -3.22
CA ARG A 58 17.43 6.78 -3.20
C ARG A 58 18.35 6.30 -4.32
N ALA A 59 18.12 5.09 -4.83
CA ALA A 59 18.93 4.51 -5.89
C ALA A 59 18.45 4.93 -7.30
N LEU A 60 17.29 5.57 -7.43
CA LEU A 60 16.75 5.97 -8.72
C LEU A 60 17.49 7.17 -9.31
N SER A 61 17.78 7.09 -10.60
CA SER A 61 18.17 8.20 -11.45
C SER A 61 16.95 8.79 -12.16
N PRO A 62 17.05 10.01 -12.73
CA PRO A 62 15.97 10.59 -13.53
C PRO A 62 15.56 9.70 -14.72
N ALA A 63 16.52 9.02 -15.37
CA ALA A 63 16.23 8.16 -16.52
C ALA A 63 15.42 6.91 -16.14
N ASP A 64 15.51 6.44 -14.89
CA ASP A 64 14.72 5.30 -14.42
C ASP A 64 13.22 5.61 -14.39
N LEU A 65 12.85 6.90 -14.29
CA LEU A 65 11.45 7.33 -14.22
C LEU A 65 10.70 7.10 -15.54
N ASP A 66 11.41 7.06 -16.67
CA ASP A 66 10.83 6.81 -18.00
C ASP A 66 10.63 5.33 -18.31
N ARG A 67 11.13 4.42 -17.46
CA ARG A 67 10.96 2.98 -17.63
C ARG A 67 9.48 2.60 -17.55
N VAL A 68 8.95 1.94 -18.58
CA VAL A 68 7.59 1.38 -18.58
C VAL A 68 7.51 0.24 -17.56
N VAL A 69 6.52 0.30 -16.67
CA VAL A 69 6.26 -0.71 -15.63
C VAL A 69 4.93 -1.44 -15.82
N ASP A 70 4.05 -0.93 -16.68
CA ASP A 70 2.77 -1.53 -17.00
C ASP A 70 2.33 -1.13 -18.42
N GLU A 71 2.33 -2.11 -19.33
CA GLU A 71 1.94 -1.95 -20.73
C GLU A 71 0.42 -2.10 -20.95
N GLY A 72 -0.35 -2.43 -19.90
CA GLY A 72 -1.79 -2.65 -19.98
C GLY A 72 -2.64 -1.37 -20.09
N TRP A 73 -2.01 -0.20 -20.18
CA TRP A 73 -2.65 1.12 -20.21
C TRP A 73 -2.25 1.90 -21.46
N ASP A 74 -3.09 2.86 -21.87
CA ASP A 74 -2.82 3.78 -22.97
C ASP A 74 -2.93 5.26 -22.51
N PRO A 75 -1.81 5.99 -22.37
CA PRO A 75 -0.44 5.54 -22.61
C PRO A 75 0.06 4.53 -21.55
N PRO A 76 1.09 3.70 -21.86
CA PRO A 76 1.72 2.81 -20.89
C PRO A 76 2.22 3.55 -19.65
N VAL A 77 2.10 2.92 -18.48
CA VAL A 77 2.49 3.55 -17.21
C VAL A 77 3.99 3.43 -17.03
N THR A 78 4.66 4.57 -16.88
CA THR A 78 6.08 4.62 -16.50
C THR A 78 6.26 4.55 -14.98
N LEU A 79 7.48 4.26 -14.54
CA LEU A 79 7.82 4.26 -13.11
C LEU A 79 7.51 5.60 -12.46
N GLY A 80 7.82 6.71 -13.13
CA GLY A 80 7.50 8.06 -12.64
C GLY A 80 6.00 8.26 -12.43
N VAL A 81 5.18 7.87 -13.40
CA VAL A 81 3.72 7.91 -13.27
C VAL A 81 3.25 7.05 -12.10
N ARG A 82 3.75 5.81 -12.00
CA ARG A 82 3.37 4.90 -10.90
C ARG A 82 3.72 5.45 -9.52
N LEU A 83 4.88 6.09 -9.38
CA LEU A 83 5.29 6.71 -8.11
C LEU A 83 4.39 7.89 -7.72
N VAL A 84 4.00 8.72 -8.69
CA VAL A 84 3.03 9.81 -8.46
C VAL A 84 1.66 9.22 -8.06
N SER A 85 1.19 8.19 -8.76
CA SER A 85 -0.07 7.52 -8.43
C SER A 85 -0.09 6.96 -7.01
N ILE A 86 1.01 6.34 -6.55
CA ILE A 86 1.13 5.82 -5.18
C ILE A 86 1.05 6.96 -4.14
N ILE A 87 1.68 8.11 -4.40
CA ILE A 87 1.63 9.25 -3.49
C ILE A 87 0.22 9.83 -3.42
N ASP A 88 -0.43 9.99 -4.57
CA ASP A 88 -1.80 10.49 -4.66
C ASP A 88 -2.78 9.58 -3.90
N ASP A 89 -2.68 8.27 -4.10
CA ASP A 89 -3.46 7.24 -3.39
C ASP A 89 -3.28 7.36 -1.86
N HIS A 90 -2.04 7.45 -1.38
CA HIS A 90 -1.77 7.64 0.06
C HIS A 90 -2.40 8.91 0.63
N VAL A 91 -2.38 10.03 -0.11
CA VAL A 91 -2.99 11.29 0.34
C VAL A 91 -4.51 11.16 0.43
N GLN A 92 -5.14 10.51 -0.56
CA GLN A 92 -6.58 10.24 -0.53
C GLN A 92 -6.96 9.37 0.67
N HIS A 93 -6.23 8.28 0.90
CA HIS A 93 -6.48 7.39 2.04
C HIS A 93 -6.23 8.06 3.41
N ALA A 94 -5.23 8.93 3.53
CA ALA A 94 -5.01 9.71 4.73
C ALA A 94 -6.21 10.64 5.03
N GLY A 95 -6.77 11.27 3.99
CA GLY A 95 -7.99 12.06 4.09
C GLY A 95 -9.21 11.23 4.53
N GLN A 96 -9.40 10.06 3.93
CA GLN A 96 -10.47 9.13 4.31
C GLN A 96 -10.35 8.67 5.76
N ALA A 97 -9.15 8.29 6.21
CA ALA A 97 -8.90 7.89 7.59
C ALA A 97 -9.20 9.04 8.58
N ALA A 98 -8.79 10.26 8.25
CA ALA A 98 -9.11 11.45 9.05
C ALA A 98 -10.62 11.73 9.11
N TYR A 99 -11.32 11.56 7.99
CA TYR A 99 -12.78 11.70 7.92
C TYR A 99 -13.49 10.67 8.80
N THR A 100 -13.14 9.38 8.67
CA THR A 100 -13.68 8.31 9.51
C THR A 100 -13.42 8.55 10.99
N ARG A 101 -12.19 8.99 11.36
CA ARG A 101 -11.89 9.38 12.75
C ARG A 101 -12.82 10.48 13.25
N GLY A 102 -13.10 11.49 12.43
CA GLY A 102 -14.05 12.55 12.78
C GLY A 102 -15.48 12.04 13.01
N LEU A 103 -15.91 11.02 12.27
CA LEU A 103 -17.23 10.39 12.45
C LEU A 103 -17.32 9.52 13.71
N LEU A 104 -16.23 8.85 14.10
CA LEU A 104 -16.19 7.96 15.26
C LEU A 104 -16.06 8.71 16.60
N GLY A 105 -15.82 10.03 16.57
CA GLY A 105 -15.76 10.89 17.74
C GLY A 105 -14.35 11.03 18.32
N CYS A 106 -14.07 12.23 18.83
CA CYS A 106 -12.86 12.58 19.57
C CYS A 106 -12.76 11.86 20.91
#